data_AF-A0A5J9VVB2-F1
#
_entry.id   AF-A0A5J9VVB2-F1
#
_cell.length_a   1.000
_cell.length_b   1.000
_cell.length_c   1.000
_cell.angle_alpha   90.00
_cell.angle_beta   90.00
_cell.angle_gamma   90.00
#
_symmetry.space_group_name_H-M   'P 1'
#
loop_
_entity.id
_entity.type
_entity.pdbx_description
1 polymer ?
#
loop_
_entity_poly.entity_id
_entity_poly.type
_entity_poly.pdbx_seq_one_letter_code
_entity_poly.pdbx_strand_id
1 'polypeptide(L)'
;MARPGQSMSKRRQPWVAPGDGVDSITGLPMDLRARIASFLPFRQVGQLSSLSRPWRRIHDHTPVVQLKLDDFLSITDEMLDEEDDPLGILDEDALAALEAALLRRAEEGTGSSKVDVLRISYSPDDLRIRRHADRIIALADAREICVKIPNSGRPSRVAWTMQLPPSTRDLEVIALHYLAPTIDGPGAAVLETLRLENMVVSHWPCLPSLLSMRLDTVTIEAPFPPGAWCPLLEDLCISVSEIVPVRMDIRLPLLKILELDDVNGPHMDVTVIAPELEELDVNSTLGCNEEFRSFTLRAPRLRSLRWWNQFTERVDIDVGRPGSVTEGIVQFTWNGGFECRDMKDCLALMMRMLNGLLPVLPPDQLTNELRPYITLDKYTVRGFDAGELVREEKLTCDLDAVMSSLQV
;
A
#
# COMPACT_ATOMS: atom_id res chain seq x y z
N MET A 1 -78.38 8.77 32.10
CA MET A 1 -77.26 9.73 31.97
C MET A 1 -76.34 9.24 30.87
N ALA A 2 -76.28 9.96 29.76
CA ALA A 2 -75.67 9.55 28.49
C ALA A 2 -74.21 10.03 28.36
N ARG A 3 -73.39 9.25 27.64
CA ARG A 3 -71.95 9.45 27.38
C ARG A 3 -71.63 10.66 26.48
N PRO A 4 -70.48 11.31 26.72
CA PRO A 4 -69.61 11.80 25.65
C PRO A 4 -68.12 11.50 25.96
N GLY A 5 -67.20 11.25 25.04
CA GLY A 5 -67.19 11.15 23.59
C GLY A 5 -65.88 10.42 23.20
N GLN A 6 -65.96 9.56 22.19
CA GLN A 6 -64.80 8.90 21.59
C GLN A 6 -63.97 9.92 20.83
N SER A 7 -62.75 10.17 21.30
CA SER A 7 -61.70 10.79 20.49
C SER A 7 -61.18 9.74 19.50
N MET A 8 -61.54 9.87 18.22
CA MET A 8 -60.97 9.07 17.15
C MET A 8 -59.48 9.42 16.99
N SER A 9 -58.62 8.50 17.41
CA SER A 9 -57.20 8.48 17.04
C SER A 9 -57.09 8.38 15.52
N LYS A 10 -56.81 9.51 14.87
CA LYS A 10 -56.41 9.54 13.46
C LYS A 10 -55.07 8.81 13.37
N ARG A 11 -55.10 7.57 12.85
CA ARG A 11 -53.90 6.88 12.34
C ARG A 11 -53.19 7.86 11.39
N ARG A 12 -51.99 8.31 11.78
CA ARG A 12 -51.10 9.05 10.90
C ARG A 12 -50.78 8.13 9.73
N GLN A 13 -51.27 8.48 8.53
CA GLN A 13 -50.83 7.80 7.32
C GLN A 13 -49.34 8.07 7.13
N PRO A 14 -48.54 7.03 6.78
CA PRO A 14 -47.13 7.22 6.48
C PRO A 14 -47.00 8.14 5.28
N TRP A 15 -46.10 9.12 5.40
CA TRP A 15 -45.80 10.06 4.34
C TRP A 15 -45.10 9.32 3.20
N VAL A 16 -45.69 9.33 2.00
CA VAL A 16 -45.09 8.76 0.78
C VAL A 16 -44.55 9.93 -0.02
N ALA A 17 -43.24 9.93 -0.30
CA ALA A 17 -42.60 10.96 -1.12
C ALA A 17 -43.14 10.91 -2.56
N PRO A 18 -43.31 12.06 -3.25
CA PRO A 18 -43.76 12.08 -4.63
C PRO A 18 -42.58 11.81 -5.58
N GLY A 19 -42.46 10.55 -5.95
CA GLY A 19 -41.69 9.98 -7.05
C GLY A 19 -42.21 8.57 -7.21
N ASP A 20 -42.42 8.08 -8.44
CA ASP A 20 -43.03 6.77 -8.70
C ASP A 20 -42.52 5.73 -7.70
N GLY A 21 -43.41 5.29 -6.79
CA GLY A 21 -43.08 4.46 -5.62
C GLY A 21 -42.65 3.03 -5.97
N VAL A 22 -42.08 2.86 -7.16
CA VAL A 22 -41.43 1.65 -7.64
C VAL A 22 -40.06 1.61 -6.99
N ASP A 23 -39.86 0.62 -6.13
CA ASP A 23 -38.55 0.28 -5.61
C ASP A 23 -37.65 -0.22 -6.75
N SER A 24 -37.00 0.73 -7.42
CA SER A 24 -36.14 0.49 -8.57
C SER A 24 -34.93 -0.38 -8.22
N ILE A 25 -34.52 -0.39 -6.94
CA ILE A 25 -33.34 -1.12 -6.49
C ILE A 25 -33.68 -2.59 -6.31
N THR A 26 -34.83 -2.94 -5.72
CA THR A 26 -35.23 -4.36 -5.63
C THR A 26 -35.59 -4.99 -6.98
N GLY A 27 -35.95 -4.17 -7.97
CA GLY A 27 -36.17 -4.61 -9.35
C GLY A 27 -34.90 -5.00 -10.11
N LEU A 28 -33.70 -4.72 -9.57
CA LEU A 28 -32.44 -5.05 -10.23
C LEU A 28 -32.16 -6.58 -10.23
N PRO A 29 -31.43 -7.09 -11.24
CA PRO A 29 -30.86 -8.43 -11.23
C PRO A 29 -30.07 -8.74 -9.93
N MET A 30 -30.05 -10.01 -9.52
CA MET A 30 -29.39 -10.43 -8.26
C MET A 30 -27.93 -9.99 -8.20
N ASP A 31 -27.17 -10.18 -9.28
CA ASP A 31 -25.75 -9.86 -9.33
C ASP A 31 -25.47 -8.37 -9.11
N LEU A 32 -26.34 -7.49 -9.63
CA LEU A 32 -26.22 -6.05 -9.42
C LEU A 32 -26.56 -5.66 -7.98
N ARG A 33 -27.59 -6.28 -7.39
CA ARG A 33 -27.93 -6.06 -5.97
C ARG A 33 -26.83 -6.57 -5.05
N ALA A 34 -26.20 -7.69 -5.37
CA ALA A 34 -25.08 -8.24 -4.61
C ALA A 34 -23.84 -7.35 -4.72
N ARG A 35 -23.54 -6.79 -5.89
CA ARG A 35 -22.48 -5.77 -6.06
C ARG A 35 -22.79 -4.49 -5.29
N ILE A 36 -24.03 -4.02 -5.26
CA ILE A 36 -24.40 -2.85 -4.45
C ILE A 36 -24.25 -3.17 -2.96
N ALA A 37 -24.73 -4.33 -2.51
CA ALA A 37 -24.61 -4.75 -1.12
C ALA A 37 -23.15 -4.96 -0.68
N SER A 38 -22.24 -5.26 -1.62
CA SER A 38 -20.80 -5.44 -1.37
C SER A 38 -20.09 -4.19 -0.86
N PHE A 39 -20.71 -3.00 -0.97
CA PHE A 39 -20.19 -1.76 -0.38
C PHE A 39 -20.50 -1.61 1.11
N LEU A 40 -21.29 -2.52 1.69
CA LEU A 40 -21.71 -2.46 3.09
C LEU A 40 -20.97 -3.50 3.93
N PRO A 41 -20.68 -3.20 5.22
CA PRO A 41 -20.24 -4.21 6.18
C PRO A 41 -21.20 -5.40 6.24
N PHE A 42 -20.66 -6.61 6.40
CA PHE A 42 -21.42 -7.85 6.35
C PHE A 42 -22.65 -7.85 7.29
N ARG A 43 -22.52 -7.27 8.49
CA ARG A 43 -23.63 -7.15 9.44
C ARG A 43 -24.79 -6.34 8.86
N GLN A 44 -24.51 -5.25 8.14
CA GLN A 44 -25.52 -4.43 7.47
C GLN A 44 -26.13 -5.16 6.27
N VAL A 45 -25.33 -5.92 5.51
CA VAL A 45 -25.82 -6.80 4.45
C VAL A 45 -26.80 -7.84 5.00
N GLY A 46 -26.50 -8.44 6.15
CA GLY A 46 -27.40 -9.32 6.88
C GLY A 46 -28.74 -8.62 7.21
N GLN A 47 -28.68 -7.39 7.73
CA GLN A 47 -29.86 -6.59 8.08
C GLN A 47 -30.74 -6.26 6.86
N LEU A 48 -30.18 -6.13 5.65
CA LEU A 48 -30.98 -5.93 4.43
C LEU A 48 -32.01 -7.05 4.21
N SER A 49 -31.74 -8.27 4.71
CA SER A 49 -32.66 -9.41 4.63
C SER A 49 -34.02 -9.13 5.31
N SER A 50 -34.08 -8.16 6.22
CA SER A 50 -35.31 -7.72 6.90
C SER A 50 -36.16 -6.75 6.08
N LEU A 51 -35.60 -6.09 5.07
CA LEU A 51 -36.30 -5.04 4.30
C LEU A 51 -37.35 -5.62 3.35
N SER A 52 -36.99 -6.60 2.53
CA SER A 52 -37.91 -7.22 1.58
C SER A 52 -37.41 -8.59 1.09
N ARG A 53 -38.31 -9.36 0.44
CA ARG A 53 -37.99 -10.71 -0.06
C ARG A 53 -36.78 -10.74 -1.00
N PRO A 54 -36.61 -9.79 -1.95
CA PRO A 54 -35.45 -9.79 -2.83
C PRO A 54 -34.10 -9.71 -2.10
N TRP A 55 -34.01 -9.01 -0.96
CA TRP A 55 -32.76 -8.87 -0.20
C TRP A 55 -32.45 -10.04 0.74
N ARG A 56 -33.36 -11.01 0.88
CA ARG A 56 -33.09 -12.20 1.69
C ARG A 56 -31.91 -12.96 1.11
N ARG A 57 -30.97 -13.35 1.98
CA ARG A 57 -29.77 -14.12 1.59
C ARG A 57 -28.88 -13.40 0.57
N ILE A 58 -28.98 -12.08 0.45
CA ILE A 58 -28.10 -11.32 -0.44
C ILE A 58 -26.61 -11.49 -0.06
N HIS A 59 -26.32 -11.73 1.23
CA HIS A 59 -24.97 -12.01 1.75
C HIS A 59 -24.34 -13.31 1.21
N ASP A 60 -25.14 -14.26 0.73
CA ASP A 60 -24.65 -15.50 0.13
C ASP A 60 -24.09 -15.26 -1.28
N HIS A 61 -24.43 -14.12 -1.90
CA HIS A 61 -24.08 -13.76 -3.28
C HIS A 61 -23.10 -12.58 -3.39
N THR A 62 -22.67 -11.96 -2.29
CA THR A 62 -21.78 -10.80 -2.34
C THR A 62 -20.34 -11.24 -2.65
N PRO A 63 -19.73 -10.79 -3.76
CA PRO A 63 -18.35 -11.13 -4.11
C PRO A 63 -17.32 -10.50 -3.16
N VAL A 64 -17.66 -9.37 -2.55
CA VAL A 64 -16.84 -8.73 -1.51
C VAL A 64 -17.48 -8.95 -0.15
N VAL A 65 -16.70 -9.41 0.81
CA VAL A 65 -17.10 -9.56 2.21
C VAL A 65 -16.29 -8.59 3.05
N GLN A 66 -16.95 -7.61 3.65
CA GLN A 66 -16.32 -6.63 4.54
C GLN A 66 -16.70 -6.90 5.99
N LEU A 67 -15.71 -7.17 6.83
CA LEU A 67 -15.87 -7.56 8.22
C LEU A 67 -15.03 -6.66 9.12
N LYS A 68 -15.63 -6.21 10.22
CA LYS A 68 -14.93 -5.64 11.35
C LYS A 68 -15.25 -6.52 12.54
N LEU A 69 -14.27 -7.29 13.02
CA LEU A 69 -14.52 -8.23 14.11
C LEU A 69 -14.81 -7.51 15.42
N ASP A 70 -14.37 -6.27 15.57
CA ASP A 70 -14.71 -5.41 16.71
C ASP A 70 -16.22 -5.11 16.79
N ASP A 71 -16.97 -5.17 15.68
CA ASP A 71 -18.44 -5.00 15.69
C ASP A 71 -19.16 -6.13 16.44
N PHE A 72 -18.45 -7.24 16.73
CA PHE A 72 -18.93 -8.41 17.46
C PHE A 72 -18.50 -8.39 18.94
N LEU A 73 -17.79 -7.34 19.38
CA LEU A 73 -17.49 -7.11 20.79
C LEU A 73 -18.59 -6.24 21.41
N SER A 74 -19.22 -6.71 22.48
CA SER A 74 -20.02 -5.88 23.37
C SER A 74 -19.19 -5.46 24.58
N ILE A 75 -19.04 -4.15 24.77
CA ILE A 75 -18.51 -3.59 26.00
C ILE A 75 -19.68 -3.44 26.97
N THR A 76 -19.64 -4.10 28.11
CA THR A 76 -20.61 -3.91 29.19
C THR A 76 -20.13 -2.84 30.17
N ASP A 77 -21.02 -1.99 30.67
CA ASP A 77 -20.73 -0.90 31.63
C ASP A 77 -19.98 -1.40 32.89
N GLU A 78 -20.14 -2.68 33.25
CA GLU A 78 -19.51 -3.32 34.41
C GLU A 78 -17.99 -3.55 34.27
N MET A 79 -17.40 -3.31 33.09
CA MET A 79 -15.97 -3.51 32.83
C MET A 79 -15.16 -2.20 32.83
N LEU A 80 -15.76 -1.06 33.20
CA LEU A 80 -15.11 0.26 33.24
C LEU A 80 -14.34 0.54 34.54
N ASP A 81 -14.35 -0.39 35.50
CA ASP A 81 -13.82 -0.19 36.86
C ASP A 81 -12.46 -0.87 37.12
N GLU A 82 -11.86 -1.61 36.17
CA GLU A 82 -10.53 -2.22 36.35
C GLU A 82 -9.49 -1.61 35.40
N GLU A 83 -8.28 -1.34 35.92
CA GLU A 83 -7.14 -0.76 35.20
C GLU A 83 -6.54 -1.66 34.10
N ASP A 84 -7.12 -2.85 33.89
CA ASP A 84 -6.80 -3.79 32.82
C ASP A 84 -7.78 -3.62 31.66
N ASP A 85 -7.23 -3.45 30.45
CA ASP A 85 -7.96 -3.23 29.19
C ASP A 85 -9.14 -4.22 29.04
N PRO A 86 -10.40 -3.76 29.16
CA PRO A 86 -11.54 -4.66 29.25
C PRO A 86 -11.78 -5.34 27.91
N LEU A 87 -11.29 -6.57 27.80
CA LEU A 87 -11.58 -7.48 26.69
C LEU A 87 -13.09 -7.71 26.63
N GLY A 88 -13.79 -6.96 25.76
CA GLY A 88 -15.24 -7.04 25.60
C GLY A 88 -15.78 -8.46 25.41
N ILE A 89 -17.07 -8.63 25.64
CA ILE A 89 -17.76 -9.92 25.46
C ILE A 89 -17.94 -10.16 23.96
N LEU A 90 -17.43 -11.28 23.45
CA LEU A 90 -17.52 -11.63 22.04
C LEU A 90 -18.88 -12.31 21.74
N ASP A 91 -19.58 -11.85 20.71
CA ASP A 91 -20.79 -12.48 20.17
C ASP A 91 -20.43 -13.73 19.34
N GLU A 92 -20.11 -14.80 20.06
CA GLU A 92 -19.75 -16.12 19.51
C GLU A 92 -20.83 -16.70 18.60
N ASP A 93 -22.11 -16.47 18.92
CA ASP A 93 -23.24 -16.98 18.12
C ASP A 93 -23.31 -16.29 16.76
N ALA A 94 -23.12 -14.97 16.71
CA ALA A 94 -23.08 -14.22 15.47
C ALA A 94 -21.86 -14.58 14.60
N LEU A 95 -20.70 -14.80 15.21
CA LEU A 95 -19.50 -15.26 14.51
C LEU A 95 -19.68 -16.68 13.96
N ALA A 96 -20.25 -17.61 14.74
CA ALA A 96 -20.56 -18.95 14.29
C ALA A 96 -21.56 -18.94 13.11
N ALA A 97 -22.55 -18.05 13.14
CA ALA A 97 -23.50 -17.88 12.03
C ALA A 97 -22.82 -17.36 10.75
N LEU A 98 -21.84 -16.46 10.87
CA LEU A 98 -21.01 -15.98 9.76
C LEU A 98 -20.12 -17.10 9.21
N GLU A 99 -19.42 -17.84 10.07
CA GLU A 99 -18.60 -18.99 9.67
C GLU A 99 -19.46 -20.02 8.91
N ALA A 100 -20.65 -20.33 9.42
CA ALA A 100 -21.58 -21.24 8.75
C ALA A 100 -22.07 -20.69 7.40
N ALA A 101 -22.20 -19.38 7.22
CA ALA A 101 -22.56 -18.78 5.94
C ALA A 101 -21.43 -18.89 4.91
N LEU A 102 -20.19 -18.62 5.32
CA LEU A 102 -19.02 -18.79 4.44
C LEU A 102 -18.80 -20.26 4.07
N LEU A 103 -18.99 -21.18 5.02
CA LEU A 103 -18.90 -22.62 4.76
C LEU A 103 -19.90 -23.06 3.69
N ARG A 104 -21.18 -22.65 3.80
CA ARG A 104 -22.19 -22.95 2.76
C ARG A 104 -21.76 -22.43 1.39
N ARG A 105 -21.23 -21.21 1.32
CA ARG A 105 -20.76 -20.62 0.06
C ARG A 105 -19.62 -21.42 -0.55
N ALA A 106 -18.70 -21.91 0.27
CA ALA A 106 -17.59 -22.76 -0.16
C ALA A 106 -18.07 -24.13 -0.68
N GLU A 107 -19.07 -24.73 -0.02
CA GLU A 107 -19.66 -26.02 -0.44
C GLU A 107 -20.52 -25.92 -1.70
N GLU A 108 -21.26 -24.81 -1.88
CA GLU A 108 -22.18 -24.64 -3.01
C GLU A 108 -21.47 -24.52 -4.36
N GLY A 109 -20.18 -24.18 -4.40
CA GLY A 109 -19.28 -24.33 -5.56
C GLY A 109 -19.68 -23.57 -6.84
N THR A 110 -20.77 -22.79 -6.82
CA THR A 110 -21.22 -21.99 -7.96
C THR A 110 -20.44 -20.68 -8.03
N GLY A 111 -20.05 -20.25 -9.24
CA GLY A 111 -19.25 -19.02 -9.41
C GLY A 111 -19.88 -17.75 -8.80
N SER A 112 -21.20 -17.71 -8.62
CA SER A 112 -21.92 -16.60 -7.99
C SER A 112 -21.87 -16.56 -6.45
N SER A 113 -21.40 -17.63 -5.79
CA SER A 113 -21.32 -17.73 -4.33
C SER A 113 -19.88 -17.62 -3.81
N LYS A 114 -18.85 -17.62 -4.66
CA LYS A 114 -17.46 -17.49 -4.21
C LYS A 114 -17.18 -16.09 -3.64
N VAL A 115 -16.36 -16.00 -2.60
CA VAL A 115 -15.82 -14.72 -2.12
C VAL A 115 -14.62 -14.39 -2.99
N ASP A 116 -14.70 -13.30 -3.74
CA ASP A 116 -13.57 -12.82 -4.55
C ASP A 116 -12.60 -12.00 -3.69
N VAL A 117 -13.16 -11.13 -2.82
CA VAL A 117 -12.41 -10.19 -1.98
C VAL A 117 -12.88 -10.28 -0.53
N LEU A 118 -11.95 -10.53 0.39
CA LEU A 118 -12.18 -10.45 1.83
C LEU A 118 -11.49 -9.22 2.40
N ARG A 119 -12.27 -8.30 2.99
CA ARG A 119 -11.75 -7.16 3.76
C ARG A 119 -12.07 -7.41 5.23
N ILE A 120 -11.08 -7.69 6.05
CA ILE A 120 -11.26 -8.05 7.46
C ILE A 120 -10.46 -7.10 8.35
N SER A 121 -11.10 -6.61 9.42
CA SER A 121 -10.47 -5.77 10.42
C SER A 121 -10.49 -6.46 11.78
N TYR A 122 -9.33 -6.67 12.39
CA TYR A 122 -9.20 -7.33 13.69
C TYR A 122 -7.85 -7.07 14.36
N SER A 123 -7.79 -7.18 15.70
CA SER A 123 -6.53 -7.15 16.45
C SER A 123 -5.92 -8.56 16.55
N PRO A 124 -4.66 -8.79 16.11
CA PRO A 124 -4.00 -10.09 16.25
C PRO A 124 -3.57 -10.41 17.69
N ASP A 125 -3.57 -9.42 18.58
CA ASP A 125 -3.21 -9.58 19.99
C ASP A 125 -4.34 -10.27 20.79
N ASP A 126 -5.61 -10.10 20.38
CA ASP A 126 -6.73 -10.87 20.96
C ASP A 126 -6.79 -12.26 20.32
N LEU A 127 -6.31 -13.26 21.07
CA LEU A 127 -6.29 -14.66 20.63
C LEU A 127 -7.67 -15.22 20.29
N ARG A 128 -8.75 -14.71 20.89
CA ARG A 128 -10.12 -15.17 20.60
C ARG A 128 -10.53 -14.69 19.22
N ILE A 129 -10.39 -13.39 18.98
CA ILE A 129 -10.72 -12.75 17.69
C ILE A 129 -9.85 -13.33 16.57
N ARG A 130 -8.54 -13.49 16.83
CA ARG A 130 -7.60 -14.06 15.86
C ARG A 130 -8.02 -15.47 15.39
N ARG A 131 -8.52 -16.32 16.29
CA ARG A 131 -9.01 -17.67 15.92
C ARG A 131 -10.18 -17.61 14.94
N HIS A 132 -11.11 -16.67 15.13
CA HIS A 132 -12.22 -16.47 14.20
C HIS A 132 -11.74 -15.86 12.88
N ALA A 133 -10.80 -14.90 12.93
CA ALA A 133 -10.20 -14.33 11.73
C ALA A 133 -9.54 -15.42 10.86
N ASP A 134 -8.73 -16.29 11.46
CA ASP A 134 -8.06 -17.39 10.76
C ASP A 134 -9.08 -18.34 10.11
N ARG A 135 -10.17 -18.68 10.81
CA ARG A 135 -11.26 -19.51 10.25
C ARG A 135 -12.00 -18.82 9.11
N ILE A 136 -12.35 -17.54 9.28
CA ILE A 136 -13.05 -16.74 8.28
C ILE A 136 -12.19 -16.62 7.02
N ILE A 137 -10.90 -16.36 7.16
CA ILE A 137 -9.94 -16.30 6.05
C ILE A 137 -9.91 -17.65 5.32
N ALA A 138 -9.77 -18.75 6.05
CA ALA A 138 -9.76 -20.10 5.46
C ALA A 138 -11.08 -20.45 4.73
N LEU A 139 -12.23 -20.12 5.31
CA LEU A 139 -13.55 -20.39 4.74
C LEU A 139 -13.89 -19.51 3.54
N ALA A 140 -13.42 -18.27 3.53
CA ALA A 140 -13.62 -17.36 2.40
C ALA A 140 -12.87 -17.83 1.15
N ASP A 141 -11.66 -18.39 1.31
CA ASP A 141 -10.76 -18.78 0.22
C ASP A 141 -10.72 -17.72 -0.90
N ALA A 142 -10.58 -16.47 -0.47
CA ALA A 142 -10.67 -15.31 -1.34
C ALA A 142 -9.39 -15.16 -2.17
N ARG A 143 -9.54 -14.61 -3.37
CA ARG A 143 -8.41 -14.27 -4.23
C ARG A 143 -7.64 -13.07 -3.68
N GLU A 144 -8.36 -12.05 -3.23
CA GLU A 144 -7.80 -10.84 -2.61
C GLU A 144 -8.17 -10.82 -1.13
N ILE A 145 -7.17 -10.62 -0.26
CA ILE A 145 -7.35 -10.48 1.18
C ILE A 145 -6.75 -9.16 1.63
N CYS A 146 -7.56 -8.32 2.27
CA CYS A 146 -7.16 -7.06 2.88
C CYS A 146 -7.39 -7.16 4.39
N VAL A 147 -6.31 -7.12 5.16
CA VAL A 147 -6.32 -7.17 6.62
C VAL A 147 -5.99 -5.79 7.17
N LYS A 148 -6.87 -5.25 8.01
CA LYS A 148 -6.66 -3.98 8.70
C LYS A 148 -6.61 -4.21 10.20
N ILE A 149 -5.50 -3.84 10.84
CA ILE A 149 -5.39 -3.91 12.29
C ILE A 149 -5.82 -2.56 12.87
N PRO A 150 -6.83 -2.53 13.77
CA PRO A 150 -7.25 -1.30 14.42
C PRO A 150 -6.09 -0.64 15.17
N ASN A 151 -6.00 0.69 15.12
CA ASN A 151 -5.00 1.42 15.88
C ASN A 151 -5.37 1.40 17.38
N SER A 152 -4.69 0.56 18.14
CA SER A 152 -4.80 0.50 19.60
C SER A 152 -4.01 1.62 20.31
N GLY A 153 -3.24 2.42 19.57
CA GLY A 153 -2.33 3.43 20.10
C GLY A 153 -1.08 2.85 20.79
N ARG A 154 -0.95 1.51 20.85
CA ARG A 154 0.18 0.82 21.46
C ARG A 154 0.91 -0.03 20.42
N PRO A 155 2.23 0.12 20.28
CA PRO A 155 3.00 -0.74 19.38
C PRO A 155 2.96 -2.18 19.89
N SER A 156 2.65 -3.14 19.02
CA SER A 156 2.72 -4.57 19.34
C SER A 156 3.90 -5.21 18.62
N ARG A 157 4.83 -5.73 19.43
CA ARG A 157 5.97 -6.54 18.95
C ARG A 157 5.71 -8.04 19.06
N VAL A 158 4.44 -8.45 19.15
CA VAL A 158 4.06 -9.86 19.22
C VAL A 158 4.13 -10.44 17.81
N ALA A 159 4.96 -11.47 17.64
CA ALA A 159 5.01 -12.21 16.39
C ALA A 159 3.68 -12.94 16.14
N TRP A 160 3.19 -12.85 14.91
CA TRP A 160 1.95 -13.50 14.50
C TRP A 160 2.09 -14.05 13.09
N THR A 161 1.22 -15.01 12.78
CA THR A 161 1.27 -15.82 11.56
C THR A 161 -0.11 -15.76 10.92
N MET A 162 -0.12 -15.61 9.61
CA MET A 162 -1.32 -15.61 8.78
C MET A 162 -1.26 -16.81 7.83
N GLN A 163 -2.30 -17.63 7.86
CA GLN A 163 -2.42 -18.82 7.01
C GLN A 163 -3.23 -18.46 5.76
N LEU A 164 -2.56 -18.40 4.62
CA LEU A 164 -3.17 -18.02 3.35
C LEU A 164 -3.89 -19.22 2.69
N PRO A 165 -5.17 -19.05 2.31
CA PRO A 165 -5.90 -20.03 1.52
C PRO A 165 -5.30 -20.27 0.12
N PRO A 166 -5.54 -21.43 -0.51
CA PRO A 166 -4.95 -21.79 -1.81
C PRO A 166 -5.34 -20.86 -2.97
N SER A 167 -6.51 -20.22 -2.91
CA SER A 167 -6.95 -19.29 -3.96
C SER A 167 -6.33 -17.89 -3.85
N THR A 168 -5.68 -17.55 -2.74
CA THR A 168 -5.18 -16.19 -2.51
C THR A 168 -4.02 -15.87 -3.44
N ARG A 169 -4.11 -14.71 -4.10
CA ARG A 169 -3.09 -14.17 -5.02
C ARG A 169 -2.66 -12.77 -4.61
N ASP A 170 -3.55 -12.02 -3.98
CA ASP A 170 -3.32 -10.63 -3.59
C ASP A 170 -3.52 -10.48 -2.08
N LEU A 171 -2.48 -9.99 -1.39
CA LEU A 171 -2.53 -9.76 0.06
C LEU A 171 -2.16 -8.30 0.38
N GLU A 172 -3.03 -7.63 1.13
CA GLU A 172 -2.79 -6.32 1.71
C GLU A 172 -2.90 -6.40 3.23
N VAL A 173 -1.89 -5.92 3.95
CA VAL A 173 -1.89 -5.84 5.42
C VAL A 173 -1.55 -4.42 5.84
N ILE A 174 -2.48 -3.79 6.55
CA ILE A 174 -2.35 -2.43 7.06
C ILE A 174 -2.40 -2.50 8.58
N ALA A 175 -1.34 -2.07 9.25
CA ALA A 175 -1.29 -2.10 10.71
C ALA A 175 -0.30 -1.09 11.25
N LEU A 176 -0.74 -0.19 12.12
CA LEU A 176 0.12 0.87 12.69
C LEU A 176 0.99 0.32 13.82
N HIS A 177 2.31 0.31 13.61
CA HIS A 177 3.31 -0.11 14.60
C HIS A 177 3.24 -1.59 15.04
N TYR A 178 2.68 -2.45 14.17
CA TYR A 178 2.70 -3.91 14.36
C TYR A 178 3.86 -4.54 13.59
N LEU A 179 4.36 -5.67 14.09
CA LEU A 179 5.23 -6.53 13.28
C LEU A 179 4.47 -7.08 12.06
N ALA A 180 5.15 -7.14 10.92
CA ALA A 180 4.66 -7.83 9.73
C ALA A 180 4.36 -9.31 10.05
N PRO A 181 3.25 -9.88 9.54
CA PRO A 181 2.93 -11.27 9.81
C PRO A 181 3.92 -12.21 9.12
N THR A 182 4.17 -13.35 9.76
CA THR A 182 4.71 -14.50 9.04
C THR A 182 3.62 -15.03 8.10
N ILE A 183 3.88 -14.99 6.80
CA ILE A 183 2.98 -15.50 5.77
C ILE A 183 3.27 -16.99 5.56
N ASP A 184 2.27 -17.83 5.75
CA ASP A 184 2.37 -19.29 5.63
C ASP A 184 1.07 -19.87 5.02
N GLY A 185 1.03 -21.19 4.82
CA GLY A 185 -0.13 -21.90 4.30
C GLY A 185 -0.06 -22.17 2.78
N PRO A 186 -1.06 -22.87 2.23
CA PRO A 186 -1.06 -23.33 0.83
C PRO A 186 -1.05 -22.17 -0.18
N GLY A 187 -1.58 -21.00 0.18
CA GLY A 187 -1.58 -19.80 -0.66
C GLY A 187 -0.24 -19.06 -0.70
N ALA A 188 0.64 -19.25 0.29
CA ALA A 188 1.86 -18.45 0.42
C ALA A 188 2.81 -18.61 -0.77
N ALA A 189 2.94 -19.84 -1.29
CA ALA A 189 3.83 -20.13 -2.42
C ALA A 189 3.32 -19.59 -3.77
N VAL A 190 2.03 -19.28 -3.87
CA VAL A 190 1.35 -18.83 -5.10
C VAL A 190 0.89 -17.37 -5.04
N LEU A 191 1.28 -16.65 -3.98
CA LEU A 191 1.00 -15.23 -3.82
C LEU A 191 1.71 -14.43 -4.92
N GLU A 192 0.97 -13.57 -5.63
CA GLU A 192 1.45 -12.76 -6.75
C GLU A 192 1.70 -11.31 -6.32
N THR A 193 0.86 -10.76 -5.45
CA THR A 193 0.94 -9.37 -4.99
C THR A 193 0.96 -9.28 -3.47
N LEU A 194 1.88 -8.48 -2.92
CA LEU A 194 1.96 -8.18 -1.49
C LEU A 194 2.04 -6.66 -1.24
N ARG A 195 1.13 -6.15 -0.42
CA ARG A 195 1.18 -4.78 0.11
C ARG A 195 1.26 -4.79 1.64
N LEU A 196 2.28 -4.15 2.19
CA LEU A 196 2.43 -3.92 3.63
C LEU A 196 2.40 -2.42 3.90
N GLU A 197 1.57 -1.99 4.85
CA GLU A 197 1.40 -0.58 5.17
C GLU A 197 1.48 -0.33 6.68
N ASN A 198 2.27 0.67 7.09
CA ASN A 198 2.45 1.12 8.48
C ASN A 198 3.12 0.12 9.45
N MET A 199 3.78 -0.93 8.94
CA MET A 199 4.27 -2.07 9.72
C MET A 199 5.79 -2.03 10.00
N VAL A 200 6.26 -2.93 10.86
CA VAL A 200 7.69 -3.19 11.10
C VAL A 200 8.06 -4.58 10.57
N VAL A 201 9.01 -4.66 9.65
CA VAL A 201 9.50 -5.93 9.08
C VAL A 201 10.80 -6.35 9.77
N SER A 202 10.69 -7.36 10.63
CA SER A 202 11.85 -7.98 11.30
C SER A 202 12.37 -9.23 10.60
N HIS A 203 11.55 -9.88 9.78
CA HIS A 203 11.88 -11.10 9.04
C HIS A 203 11.12 -11.14 7.71
N TRP A 204 11.74 -11.71 6.67
CA TRP A 204 11.12 -11.85 5.35
C TRP A 204 10.54 -13.26 5.16
N PRO A 205 9.29 -13.38 4.69
CA PRO A 205 8.72 -14.67 4.27
C PRO A 205 9.32 -15.14 2.94
N CYS A 206 9.34 -16.45 2.70
CA CYS A 206 9.71 -17.02 1.41
C CYS A 206 8.49 -17.01 0.48
N LEU A 207 8.51 -16.15 -0.53
CA LEU A 207 7.41 -15.91 -1.46
C LEU A 207 7.90 -16.10 -2.91
N PRO A 208 8.04 -17.36 -3.38
CA PRO A 208 8.74 -17.66 -4.62
C PRO A 208 8.01 -17.18 -5.88
N SER A 209 6.68 -17.02 -5.84
CA SER A 209 5.85 -16.61 -6.98
C SER A 209 5.48 -15.13 -6.97
N LEU A 210 6.03 -14.35 -6.04
CA LEU A 210 5.67 -12.95 -5.90
C LEU A 210 6.17 -12.14 -7.09
N LEU A 211 5.26 -11.41 -7.73
CA LEU A 211 5.48 -10.57 -8.91
C LEU A 211 5.52 -9.08 -8.55
N SER A 212 4.69 -8.65 -7.61
CA SER A 212 4.57 -7.24 -7.21
C SER A 212 4.62 -7.07 -5.69
N MET A 213 5.43 -6.12 -5.23
CA MET A 213 5.57 -5.76 -3.82
C MET A 213 5.46 -4.26 -3.62
N ARG A 214 4.61 -3.84 -2.67
CA ARG A 214 4.50 -2.47 -2.20
C ARG A 214 4.71 -2.39 -0.69
N LEU A 215 5.69 -1.61 -0.26
CA LEU A 215 5.99 -1.32 1.14
C LEU A 215 5.72 0.17 1.36
N ASP A 216 4.78 0.51 2.23
CA ASP A 216 4.34 1.89 2.43
C ASP A 216 4.37 2.23 3.92
N THR A 217 5.15 3.25 4.29
CA THR A 217 5.31 3.64 5.70
C THR A 217 5.81 2.47 6.57
N VAL A 218 6.80 1.72 6.08
CA VAL A 218 7.31 0.50 6.75
C VAL A 218 8.69 0.76 7.37
N THR A 219 8.92 0.23 8.57
CA THR A 219 10.28 0.14 9.16
C THR A 219 10.88 -1.22 8.87
N ILE A 220 11.96 -1.27 8.09
CA ILE A 220 12.68 -2.50 7.75
C ILE A 220 13.86 -2.67 8.71
N GLU A 221 13.74 -3.62 9.64
CA GLU A 221 14.81 -3.99 10.58
C GLU A 221 15.65 -5.17 10.05
N ALA A 222 15.07 -6.02 9.19
CA ALA A 222 15.72 -7.21 8.65
C ALA A 222 16.67 -6.87 7.47
N PRO A 223 17.73 -7.68 7.23
CA PRO A 223 18.52 -7.55 6.00
C PRO A 223 17.63 -7.60 4.75
N PHE A 224 17.93 -6.76 3.76
CA PHE A 224 17.11 -6.61 2.55
C PHE A 224 17.76 -7.18 1.26
N PRO A 225 17.93 -8.51 1.12
CA PRO A 225 18.28 -9.14 -0.15
C PRO A 225 17.03 -9.82 -0.78
N PRO A 226 16.17 -9.10 -1.49
CA PRO A 226 14.90 -9.64 -2.01
C PRO A 226 15.08 -10.88 -2.90
N GLY A 227 16.17 -10.96 -3.67
CA GLY A 227 16.46 -12.13 -4.51
C GLY A 227 16.60 -13.46 -3.76
N ALA A 228 16.80 -13.44 -2.44
CA ALA A 228 16.86 -14.67 -1.63
C ALA A 228 15.47 -15.26 -1.31
N TRP A 229 14.41 -14.45 -1.36
CA TRP A 229 13.09 -14.83 -0.87
C TRP A 229 11.92 -14.48 -1.82
N CYS A 230 12.11 -13.59 -2.80
CA CYS A 230 11.16 -13.29 -3.89
C CYS A 230 11.87 -13.18 -5.27
N PRO A 231 12.40 -14.29 -5.81
CA PRO A 231 13.25 -14.26 -7.01
C PRO A 231 12.53 -13.85 -8.31
N LEU A 232 11.19 -13.93 -8.36
CA LEU A 232 10.39 -13.62 -9.54
C LEU A 232 9.81 -12.20 -9.56
N LEU A 233 10.24 -11.35 -8.62
CA LEU A 233 9.69 -10.00 -8.47
C LEU A 233 9.95 -9.15 -9.72
N GLU A 234 8.88 -8.62 -10.29
CA GLU A 234 8.88 -7.72 -11.46
C GLU A 234 8.70 -6.26 -11.04
N ASP A 235 7.90 -5.99 -10.00
CA ASP A 235 7.60 -4.64 -9.52
C ASP A 235 7.91 -4.48 -8.03
N LEU A 236 8.73 -3.48 -7.67
CA LEU A 236 9.04 -3.14 -6.29
C LEU A 236 8.81 -1.64 -6.04
N CYS A 237 7.92 -1.34 -5.12
CA CYS A 237 7.63 0.02 -4.68
C CYS A 237 7.87 0.14 -3.17
N ILE A 238 8.70 1.09 -2.76
CA ILE A 238 8.97 1.40 -1.35
C ILE A 238 8.72 2.89 -1.14
N SER A 239 7.76 3.22 -0.27
CA SER A 239 7.31 4.58 -0.02
C SER A 239 7.39 4.92 1.47
N VAL A 240 7.86 6.11 1.82
CA VAL A 240 7.83 6.70 3.18
C VAL A 240 8.41 5.75 4.25
N SER A 241 9.43 4.98 3.90
CA SER A 241 9.89 3.84 4.70
C SER A 241 11.27 4.09 5.32
N GLU A 242 11.51 3.51 6.50
CA GLU A 242 12.80 3.59 7.20
C GLU A 242 13.55 2.26 7.08
N ILE A 243 14.76 2.28 6.54
CA ILE A 243 15.63 1.12 6.39
C ILE A 243 16.74 1.22 7.45
N VAL A 244 16.62 0.40 8.50
CA VAL A 244 17.59 0.35 9.60
C VAL A 244 18.92 -0.28 9.17
N PRO A 245 18.96 -1.33 8.33
CA PRO A 245 20.22 -1.84 7.80
C PRO A 245 20.98 -0.77 7.01
N VAL A 246 22.29 -0.67 7.27
CA VAL A 246 23.21 0.24 6.56
C VAL A 246 23.40 -0.13 5.08
N ARG A 247 22.78 -1.23 4.60
CA ARG A 247 22.93 -1.71 3.24
C ARG A 247 21.63 -2.28 2.68
N MET A 248 21.30 -1.86 1.47
CA MET A 248 20.20 -2.35 0.67
C MET A 248 20.75 -2.99 -0.62
N ASP A 249 20.52 -4.29 -0.81
CA ASP A 249 21.12 -5.07 -1.92
C ASP A 249 20.02 -5.69 -2.80
N ILE A 250 19.52 -4.91 -3.74
CA ILE A 250 18.45 -5.29 -4.67
C ILE A 250 19.08 -6.00 -5.88
N ARG A 251 19.22 -7.33 -5.79
CA ARG A 251 19.64 -8.17 -6.92
C ARG A 251 18.46 -9.00 -7.42
N LEU A 252 17.74 -8.46 -8.40
CA LEU A 252 16.53 -9.07 -8.94
C LEU A 252 16.62 -9.16 -10.47
N PRO A 253 16.78 -10.36 -11.05
CA PRO A 253 17.01 -10.53 -12.48
C PRO A 253 15.81 -10.17 -13.35
N LEU A 254 14.58 -10.21 -12.80
CA LEU A 254 13.34 -10.00 -13.52
C LEU A 254 12.64 -8.67 -13.18
N LEU A 255 13.24 -7.86 -12.32
CA LEU A 255 12.68 -6.58 -11.89
C LEU A 255 12.61 -5.62 -13.08
N LYS A 256 11.42 -5.12 -13.39
CA LYS A 256 11.09 -4.17 -14.46
C LYS A 256 10.89 -2.76 -13.92
N ILE A 257 10.27 -2.62 -12.75
CA ILE A 257 9.95 -1.33 -12.13
C ILE A 257 10.50 -1.27 -10.71
N LEU A 258 11.25 -0.21 -10.40
CA LEU A 258 11.70 0.10 -9.05
C LEU A 258 11.32 1.55 -8.69
N GLU A 259 10.50 1.70 -7.66
CA GLU A 259 10.14 2.99 -7.08
C GLU A 259 10.67 3.08 -5.63
N LEU A 260 11.46 4.12 -5.35
CA LEU A 260 11.98 4.47 -4.04
C LEU A 260 11.54 5.88 -3.70
N ASP A 261 10.47 6.02 -2.94
CA ASP A 261 9.86 7.30 -2.57
C ASP A 261 10.04 7.54 -1.07
N ASP A 262 10.69 8.63 -0.66
CA ASP A 262 10.91 8.97 0.75
C ASP A 262 11.54 7.83 1.57
N VAL A 263 12.54 7.15 1.01
CA VAL A 263 13.25 6.05 1.69
C VAL A 263 14.35 6.61 2.57
N ASN A 264 14.16 6.53 3.89
CA ASN A 264 15.14 6.98 4.87
C ASN A 264 16.12 5.86 5.23
N GLY A 265 17.42 6.16 5.23
CA GLY A 265 18.48 5.21 5.58
C GLY A 265 19.81 5.94 5.77
N PRO A 266 20.15 6.36 6.99
CA PRO A 266 21.30 7.24 7.22
C PRO A 266 22.60 6.55 6.82
N HIS A 267 23.31 7.16 5.88
CA HIS A 267 24.59 6.66 5.37
C HIS A 267 24.48 5.24 4.81
N MET A 268 23.31 4.91 4.24
CA MET A 268 23.04 3.61 3.63
C MET A 268 23.77 3.46 2.30
N ASP A 269 24.28 2.25 2.05
CA ASP A 269 24.81 1.83 0.76
C ASP A 269 23.72 1.08 -0.03
N VAL A 270 23.27 1.66 -1.14
CA VAL A 270 22.24 1.09 -2.01
C VAL A 270 22.91 0.47 -3.23
N THR A 271 22.66 -0.80 -3.46
CA THR A 271 23.11 -1.53 -4.65
C THR A 271 21.91 -2.12 -5.37
N VAL A 272 21.74 -1.75 -6.65
CA VAL A 272 20.68 -2.24 -7.52
C VAL A 272 21.32 -2.93 -8.72
N ILE A 273 21.13 -4.25 -8.84
CA ILE A 273 21.55 -5.04 -10.00
C ILE A 273 20.31 -5.73 -10.56
N ALA A 274 19.76 -5.13 -11.61
CA ALA A 274 18.51 -5.53 -12.22
C ALA A 274 18.61 -5.44 -13.75
N PRO A 275 19.00 -6.53 -14.44
CA PRO A 275 19.26 -6.54 -15.88
C PRO A 275 18.03 -6.23 -16.74
N GLU A 276 16.82 -6.54 -16.26
CA GLU A 276 15.56 -6.31 -16.96
C GLU A 276 14.84 -5.03 -16.52
N LEU A 277 15.47 -4.20 -15.69
CA LEU A 277 14.88 -2.96 -15.18
C LEU A 277 14.64 -1.98 -16.33
N GLU A 278 13.38 -1.57 -16.52
CA GLU A 278 12.96 -0.63 -17.55
C GLU A 278 12.70 0.77 -16.95
N GLU A 279 12.20 0.83 -15.71
CA GLU A 279 11.84 2.08 -15.03
C GLU A 279 12.45 2.16 -13.63
N LEU A 280 13.13 3.28 -13.34
CA LEU A 280 13.64 3.62 -12.02
C LEU A 280 13.14 4.99 -11.60
N ASP A 281 12.44 5.04 -10.48
CA ASP A 281 11.99 6.26 -9.83
C ASP A 281 12.61 6.36 -8.43
N VAL A 282 13.34 7.43 -8.17
CA VAL A 282 13.92 7.74 -6.86
C VAL A 282 13.49 9.15 -6.48
N ASN A 283 12.64 9.25 -5.48
CA ASN A 283 12.08 10.51 -5.00
C ASN A 283 12.34 10.69 -3.51
N SER A 284 12.59 11.93 -3.13
CA SER A 284 12.62 12.37 -1.74
C SER A 284 11.94 13.73 -1.63
N THR A 285 11.10 13.86 -0.62
CA THR A 285 10.46 15.10 -0.23
C THR A 285 11.50 16.02 0.41
N LEU A 286 11.27 17.32 0.22
CA LEU A 286 12.14 18.37 0.71
C LEU A 286 12.28 18.28 2.24
N GLY A 287 13.48 17.96 2.72
CA GLY A 287 13.78 17.94 4.16
C GLY A 287 14.00 16.56 4.78
N CYS A 288 14.06 15.47 3.99
CA CYS A 288 14.62 14.21 4.49
C CYS A 288 16.09 14.39 4.85
N ASN A 289 16.42 14.26 6.14
CA ASN A 289 17.68 14.71 6.73
C ASN A 289 18.88 13.76 6.48
N GLU A 290 18.70 12.62 5.83
CA GLU A 290 19.72 11.57 5.85
C GLU A 290 20.08 11.07 4.44
N GLU A 291 21.30 11.42 4.03
CA GLU A 291 21.87 11.13 2.71
C GLU A 291 22.24 9.63 2.56
N PHE A 292 22.15 9.11 1.34
CA PHE A 292 22.76 7.82 1.02
C PHE A 292 24.28 7.98 0.95
N ARG A 293 25.03 7.05 1.57
CA ARG A 293 26.49 7.04 1.43
C ARG A 293 26.89 6.69 0.00
N SER A 294 26.25 5.68 -0.58
CA SER A 294 26.50 5.30 -1.97
C SER A 294 25.28 4.74 -2.65
N PHE A 295 25.18 4.96 -3.96
CA PHE A 295 24.17 4.40 -4.84
C PHE A 295 24.84 3.79 -6.08
N THR A 296 24.72 2.48 -6.22
CA THR A 296 25.26 1.73 -7.37
C THR A 296 24.11 1.11 -8.15
N LEU A 297 24.00 1.43 -9.44
CA LEU A 297 22.98 0.92 -10.34
C LEU A 297 23.61 0.17 -11.51
N ARG A 298 23.12 -1.04 -11.77
CA ARG A 298 23.41 -1.79 -12.99
C ARG A 298 22.13 -2.27 -13.64
N ALA A 299 21.71 -1.56 -14.69
CA ALA A 299 20.42 -1.71 -15.36
C ALA A 299 20.55 -1.50 -16.88
N PRO A 300 21.09 -2.49 -17.63
CA PRO A 300 21.36 -2.39 -19.07
C PRO A 300 20.13 -2.16 -19.97
N ARG A 301 18.91 -2.32 -19.46
CA ARG A 301 17.65 -2.15 -20.20
C ARG A 301 16.83 -0.96 -19.73
N LEU A 302 17.40 -0.11 -18.87
CA LEU A 302 16.74 1.05 -18.31
C LEU A 302 16.35 2.02 -19.42
N ARG A 303 15.07 2.36 -19.49
CA ARG A 303 14.47 3.31 -20.44
C ARG A 303 14.05 4.61 -19.79
N SER A 304 13.53 4.55 -18.57
CA SER A 304 13.02 5.70 -17.81
C SER A 304 13.80 5.86 -16.51
N LEU A 305 14.35 7.06 -16.28
CA LEU A 305 15.02 7.42 -15.03
C LEU A 305 14.44 8.70 -14.46
N ARG A 306 13.84 8.63 -13.28
CA ARG A 306 13.40 9.80 -12.54
C ARG A 306 14.14 9.88 -11.21
N TRP A 307 14.74 11.03 -10.97
CA TRP A 307 15.52 11.28 -9.78
C TRP A 307 15.18 12.65 -9.20
N TRP A 308 14.57 12.68 -8.03
CA TRP A 308 14.08 13.88 -7.37
C TRP A 308 14.63 14.00 -5.96
N ASN A 309 15.38 15.08 -5.72
CA ASN A 309 15.88 15.56 -4.43
C ASN A 309 16.65 14.54 -3.56
N GLN A 310 16.87 13.30 -4.01
CA GLN A 310 17.65 12.32 -3.28
C GLN A 310 19.15 12.63 -3.44
N PHE A 311 19.85 12.83 -2.33
CA PHE A 311 21.30 13.03 -2.36
C PHE A 311 22.05 11.74 -2.05
N THR A 312 23.21 11.58 -2.70
CA THR A 312 24.18 10.53 -2.37
C THR A 312 25.62 11.02 -2.53
N GLU A 313 26.51 10.62 -1.62
CA GLU A 313 27.92 11.05 -1.69
C GLU A 313 28.65 10.42 -2.90
N ARG A 314 28.30 9.18 -3.24
CA ARG A 314 28.90 8.38 -4.31
C ARG A 314 27.81 7.77 -5.16
N VAL A 315 27.86 8.02 -6.46
CA VAL A 315 26.94 7.43 -7.42
C VAL A 315 27.72 6.73 -8.52
N ASP A 316 27.32 5.51 -8.85
CA ASP A 316 27.83 4.74 -9.96
C ASP A 316 26.65 4.16 -10.75
N ILE A 317 26.56 4.49 -12.03
CA ILE A 317 25.43 4.12 -12.90
C ILE A 317 25.99 3.43 -14.14
N ASP A 318 25.64 2.17 -14.32
CA ASP A 318 25.91 1.34 -15.50
C ASP A 318 24.58 0.95 -16.15
N VAL A 319 24.22 1.67 -17.21
CA VAL A 319 23.04 1.37 -18.06
C VAL A 319 23.42 0.58 -19.32
N GLY A 320 24.60 -0.04 -19.34
CA GLY A 320 25.06 -0.87 -20.44
C GLY A 320 25.38 -0.06 -21.69
N ARG A 321 24.43 0.07 -22.62
CA ARG A 321 24.65 0.81 -23.86
C ARG A 321 24.28 2.28 -23.66
N PRO A 322 25.13 3.23 -24.10
CA PRO A 322 24.75 4.63 -24.21
C PRO A 322 23.42 4.76 -24.98
N GLY A 323 22.52 5.65 -24.52
CA GLY A 323 21.22 5.87 -25.16
C GLY A 323 20.13 4.85 -24.81
N SER A 324 20.38 3.92 -23.88
CA SER A 324 19.32 3.00 -23.41
C SER A 324 18.18 3.75 -22.72
N VAL A 325 18.53 4.78 -21.94
CA VAL A 325 17.59 5.68 -21.27
C VAL A 325 17.07 6.67 -22.30
N THR A 326 15.77 6.61 -22.57
CA THR A 326 15.10 7.43 -23.59
C THR A 326 14.33 8.58 -22.99
N GLU A 327 13.94 8.47 -21.72
CA GLU A 327 13.16 9.46 -21.01
C GLU A 327 13.58 9.60 -19.55
N GLY A 328 13.29 10.76 -18.95
CA GLY A 328 13.54 10.98 -17.54
C GLY A 328 13.88 12.40 -17.14
N ILE A 329 14.09 12.57 -15.84
CA ILE A 329 14.42 13.85 -15.24
C ILE A 329 15.35 13.64 -14.04
N VAL A 330 16.35 14.51 -13.91
CA VAL A 330 17.14 14.63 -12.68
C VAL A 330 16.90 16.03 -12.14
N GLN A 331 16.35 16.13 -10.93
CA GLN A 331 15.92 17.39 -10.35
C GLN A 331 16.29 17.47 -8.87
N PHE A 332 16.78 18.64 -8.48
CA PHE A 332 17.06 19.00 -7.10
C PHE A 332 16.42 20.35 -6.79
N THR A 333 15.66 20.41 -5.72
CA THR A 333 15.08 21.65 -5.19
C THR A 333 15.72 21.95 -3.84
N TRP A 334 16.14 23.21 -3.64
CA TRP A 334 16.78 23.70 -2.44
C TRP A 334 16.04 24.94 -1.94
N ASN A 335 15.71 25.01 -0.66
CA ASN A 335 14.92 26.10 -0.09
C ASN A 335 15.68 26.93 0.97
N GLY A 336 16.98 26.71 1.12
CA GLY A 336 17.84 27.42 2.08
C GLY A 336 17.53 27.21 3.57
N GLY A 337 16.56 26.36 3.90
CA GLY A 337 16.12 26.08 5.27
C GLY A 337 16.73 24.84 5.92
N PHE A 338 17.47 24.03 5.15
CA PHE A 338 18.04 22.78 5.64
C PHE A 338 19.56 22.82 5.56
N GLU A 339 20.26 22.09 6.42
CA GLU A 339 21.71 21.82 6.33
C GLU A 339 22.13 21.11 5.02
N CYS A 340 21.17 20.91 4.12
CA CYS A 340 21.32 20.37 2.78
C CYS A 340 22.28 21.24 1.96
N ARG A 341 23.18 20.54 1.28
CA ARG A 341 24.33 21.01 0.52
C ARG A 341 24.08 22.26 -0.36
N ASP A 342 25.16 22.97 -0.68
CA ASP A 342 25.12 24.02 -1.71
C ASP A 342 24.71 23.40 -3.05
N MET A 343 24.02 24.17 -3.89
CA MET A 343 23.60 23.78 -5.24
C MET A 343 24.78 23.28 -6.10
N LYS A 344 26.01 23.70 -5.78
CA LYS A 344 27.24 23.18 -6.41
C LYS A 344 27.43 21.67 -6.20
N ASP A 345 27.09 21.15 -5.03
CA ASP A 345 27.23 19.72 -4.73
C ASP A 345 26.15 18.92 -5.46
N CYS A 346 24.91 19.45 -5.52
CA CYS A 346 23.84 18.87 -6.33
C CYS A 346 24.20 18.83 -7.82
N LEU A 347 24.80 19.91 -8.34
CA LEU A 347 25.31 19.94 -9.72
C LEU A 347 26.43 18.91 -9.93
N ALA A 348 27.37 18.78 -8.99
CA ALA A 348 28.43 17.79 -9.08
C ALA A 348 27.89 16.35 -9.07
N LEU A 349 26.88 16.07 -8.25
CA LEU A 349 26.18 14.78 -8.23
C LEU A 349 25.46 14.52 -9.56
N MET A 350 24.68 15.49 -10.05
CA MET A 350 24.01 15.43 -11.35
C MET A 350 25.00 15.10 -12.47
N MET A 351 26.14 15.79 -12.52
CA MET A 351 27.17 15.53 -13.54
C MET A 351 27.78 14.13 -13.44
N ARG A 352 27.95 13.58 -12.23
CA ARG A 352 28.41 12.19 -12.05
C ARG A 352 27.37 11.18 -12.56
N MET A 353 26.09 11.41 -12.28
CA MET A 353 25.01 10.57 -12.79
C MET A 353 24.97 10.58 -14.33
N LEU A 354 25.01 11.78 -14.92
CA LEU A 354 24.99 11.97 -16.37
C LEU A 354 26.21 11.32 -17.04
N ASN A 355 27.39 11.33 -16.41
CA ASN A 355 28.57 10.63 -16.91
C ASN A 355 28.39 9.10 -16.95
N GLY A 356 27.66 8.51 -16.00
CA GLY A 356 27.31 7.08 -16.01
C GLY A 356 26.29 6.73 -17.09
N LEU A 357 25.35 7.63 -17.36
CA LEU A 357 24.33 7.47 -18.43
C LEU A 357 24.91 7.66 -19.84
N LEU A 358 25.90 8.54 -19.99
CA LEU A 358 26.51 8.92 -21.26
C LEU A 358 28.04 8.72 -21.23
N PRO A 359 28.53 7.47 -21.11
CA PRO A 359 29.96 7.21 -20.95
C PRO A 359 30.80 7.49 -22.21
N VAL A 360 30.16 7.84 -23.33
CA VAL A 360 30.81 8.12 -24.62
C VAL A 360 31.47 9.49 -24.64
N LEU A 361 30.96 10.43 -23.85
CA LEU A 361 31.46 11.80 -23.80
C LEU A 361 32.56 11.90 -22.72
N PRO A 362 33.77 12.37 -23.06
CA PRO A 362 34.78 12.64 -22.04
C PRO A 362 34.26 13.73 -21.08
N PRO A 363 34.61 13.68 -19.78
CA PRO A 363 34.07 14.60 -18.77
C PRO A 363 34.21 16.09 -19.11
N ASP A 364 35.28 16.44 -19.82
CA ASP A 364 35.59 17.81 -20.25
C ASP A 364 34.64 18.35 -21.34
N GLN A 365 34.03 17.46 -22.13
CA GLN A 365 33.05 17.81 -23.18
C GLN A 365 31.61 17.72 -22.68
N LEU A 366 31.33 16.77 -21.77
CA LEU A 366 30.02 16.54 -21.16
C LEU A 366 29.39 17.83 -20.59
N THR A 367 30.18 18.63 -19.87
CA THR A 367 29.69 19.87 -19.25
C THR A 367 29.24 20.90 -20.29
N ASN A 368 29.95 21.01 -21.42
CA ASN A 368 29.62 21.99 -22.45
C ASN A 368 28.39 21.56 -23.27
N GLU A 369 28.26 20.27 -23.53
CA GLU A 369 27.15 19.71 -24.30
C GLU A 369 25.84 19.62 -23.52
N LEU A 370 25.89 19.36 -22.20
CA LEU A 370 24.70 19.25 -21.35
C LEU A 370 24.18 20.60 -20.84
N ARG A 371 25.01 21.65 -20.88
CA ARG A 371 24.66 23.00 -20.40
C ARG A 371 23.31 23.54 -20.92
N PRO A 372 22.90 23.34 -22.19
CA PRO A 372 21.61 23.80 -22.69
C PRO A 372 20.40 23.12 -22.05
N TYR A 373 20.58 21.92 -21.48
CA TYR A 373 19.52 21.08 -20.92
C TYR A 373 19.45 21.14 -19.39
N ILE A 374 20.36 21.88 -18.77
CA ILE A 374 20.40 22.11 -17.33
C ILE A 374 19.86 23.50 -17.05
N THR A 375 18.76 23.59 -16.31
CA THR A 375 18.16 24.85 -15.86
C THR A 375 18.37 25.03 -14.36
N LEU A 376 18.64 26.27 -13.95
CA LEU A 376 18.64 26.69 -12.54
C LEU A 376 17.61 27.80 -12.38
N ASP A 377 16.43 27.45 -11.91
CA ASP A 377 15.35 28.38 -11.64
C ASP A 377 15.46 28.90 -10.21
N LYS A 378 15.17 30.19 -10.01
CA LYS A 378 15.13 30.82 -8.69
C LYS A 378 13.78 31.49 -8.49
N TYR A 379 13.04 31.06 -7.49
CA TYR A 379 11.69 31.57 -7.21
C TYR A 379 11.44 31.65 -5.70
N THR A 380 10.29 32.19 -5.30
CA THR A 380 9.89 32.32 -3.89
C THR A 380 8.62 31.55 -3.65
N VAL A 381 8.63 30.63 -2.69
CA VAL A 381 7.47 29.83 -2.28
C VAL A 381 7.01 30.27 -0.90
N ARG A 382 5.70 30.18 -0.65
CA ARG A 382 5.15 30.39 0.69
C ARG A 382 5.44 29.15 1.55
N GLY A 383 6.28 29.29 2.56
CA GLY A 383 6.69 28.20 3.45
C GLY A 383 5.53 27.63 4.27
N PHE A 384 5.65 26.35 4.64
CA PHE A 384 4.61 25.58 5.34
C PHE A 384 4.28 26.12 6.74
N ASP A 385 5.25 26.66 7.48
CA ASP A 385 5.08 26.93 8.92
C ASP A 385 4.71 28.36 9.31
N ALA A 386 4.69 29.34 8.39
CA ALA A 386 4.40 30.73 8.78
C ALA A 386 3.90 31.65 7.66
N GLY A 387 3.73 31.16 6.44
CA GLY A 387 3.42 32.03 5.30
C GLY A 387 4.58 32.94 4.86
N GLU A 388 5.78 32.75 5.43
CA GLU A 388 7.00 33.43 5.02
C GLU A 388 7.40 33.01 3.60
N LEU A 389 7.94 33.95 2.83
CA LEU A 389 8.45 33.68 1.48
C LEU A 389 9.84 33.08 1.59
N VAL A 390 9.94 31.78 1.33
CA VAL A 390 11.20 31.03 1.27
C VAL A 390 11.75 31.14 -0.15
N ARG A 391 13.04 31.45 -0.27
CA ARG A 391 13.74 31.43 -1.57
C ARG A 391 14.05 29.99 -1.92
N GLU A 392 13.53 29.54 -3.06
CA GLU A 392 13.82 28.22 -3.61
C GLU A 392 14.66 28.35 -4.88
N GLU A 393 15.66 27.47 -4.98
CA GLU A 393 16.45 27.23 -6.17
C GLU A 393 16.15 25.81 -6.67
N LYS A 394 15.87 25.67 -7.96
CA LYS A 394 15.53 24.40 -8.59
C LYS A 394 16.50 24.12 -9.74
N LEU A 395 17.32 23.09 -9.58
CA LEU A 395 18.20 22.57 -10.61
C LEU A 395 17.51 21.41 -11.31
N THR A 396 17.35 21.48 -12.62
CA THR A 396 16.67 20.44 -13.42
C THR A 396 17.51 20.09 -14.63
N CYS A 397 17.60 18.79 -14.94
CA CYS A 397 18.11 18.27 -16.19
C CYS A 397 17.03 17.40 -16.84
N ASP A 398 16.62 17.79 -18.05
CA ASP A 398 15.65 17.08 -18.87
C ASP A 398 16.37 16.02 -19.71
N LEU A 399 16.20 14.74 -19.37
CA LEU A 399 16.88 13.65 -20.08
C LEU A 399 16.26 13.42 -21.47
N ASP A 400 14.96 13.68 -21.64
CA ASP A 400 14.26 13.53 -22.92
C ASP A 400 14.92 14.43 -23.98
N ALA A 401 15.17 15.69 -23.60
CA ALA A 401 15.81 16.68 -24.45
C ALA A 401 17.27 16.34 -24.74
N VAL A 402 18.01 15.88 -23.72
CA VAL A 402 19.41 15.45 -23.86
C VAL A 402 19.51 14.28 -24.86
N MET A 403 18.74 13.22 -24.65
CA MET A 403 18.82 11.99 -25.45
C MET A 403 18.34 12.22 -26.89
N SER A 404 17.30 13.03 -27.08
CA SER A 404 16.82 13.42 -28.42
C SER A 404 17.86 14.23 -29.21
N SER A 405 18.69 15.02 -28.53
CA SER A 405 19.64 15.93 -29.19
C SER A 405 20.98 15.27 -29.54
N LEU A 406 21.43 14.32 -28.72
CA LEU A 406 22.75 13.70 -28.87
C LEU A 406 22.76 12.53 -29.87
N GLN A 407 21.61 12.16 -30.44
CA GLN A 407 21.47 11.02 -31.37
C GLN A 407 22.17 9.73 -30.87
N VAL A 408 22.08 9.47 -29.56
CA VAL A 408 22.65 8.26 -28.94
C VAL A 408 21.63 7.14 -28.96
#